data_AF-A0A2V2V2U2-F1
#
_entry.id   AF-A0A2V2V2U2-F1
#
_cell.length_a   1.000
_cell.length_b   1.000
_cell.length_c   1.000
_cell.angle_alpha   90.00
_cell.angle_beta   90.00
_cell.angle_gamma   90.00
#
_symmetry.space_group_name_H-M   'P 1'
#
loop_
_entity.id
_entity.type
_entity.pdbx_description
1 polymer ?
#
loop_
_entity_poly.entity_id
_entity_poly.type
_entity_poly.pdbx_seq_one_letter_code
_entity_poly.pdbx_strand_id
1 'polypeptide(L)'
;MELSVRLFLESAPKRQRYLRATHILFGLSESGKFSPETRRQLLSAAVEYLKNGLSVYDIQLFRRSCEEHSDWLPEDLMVYEEEEAAVGARAEVALQSALSCLERLHVEDRVGKSNSNRLLATKRGRLESTELRGVRDQMRVAEVYADIRNYEAMSKAVNRLLTLAHSMQQNTAISNRADSVFVQLEVNRRVVELWLGAGNLDALRSLVGTSTATLMTQAAECLMQIQFCSPSRLVPQQRNVEDLISELEEYALFFSIVRGLCMFEDKNFLVLLVSLQGAVCEERGGSPPLWS
;
A
#
# COMPACT_ATOMS: atom_id res chain seq x y z
N MET A 1 15.20 10.70 -27.47
CA MET A 1 15.98 11.03 -26.26
C MET A 1 15.51 10.09 -25.16
N GLU A 2 16.39 9.25 -24.63
CA GLU A 2 16.04 8.32 -23.54
C GLU A 2 16.00 9.11 -22.22
N LEU A 3 15.00 8.83 -21.37
CA LEU A 3 15.00 9.32 -20.00
C LEU A 3 16.08 8.58 -19.20
N SER A 4 16.59 9.19 -18.13
CA SER A 4 17.56 8.51 -17.28
C SER A 4 16.93 7.31 -16.57
N VAL A 5 17.70 6.24 -16.41
CA VAL A 5 17.29 5.03 -15.67
C VAL A 5 16.79 5.37 -14.26
N ARG A 6 17.45 6.34 -13.63
CA ARG A 6 17.04 6.86 -12.33
C ARG A 6 15.59 7.37 -12.31
N LEU A 7 15.16 8.14 -13.32
CA LEU A 7 13.79 8.64 -13.41
C LEU A 7 12.78 7.50 -13.65
N PHE A 8 13.15 6.52 -14.47
CA PHE A 8 12.31 5.34 -14.69
C PHE A 8 12.10 4.53 -13.41
N LEU A 9 13.12 4.36 -12.57
CA LEU A 9 13.03 3.45 -11.43
C LEU A 9 12.65 4.16 -10.12
N GLU A 10 13.22 5.33 -9.83
CA GLU A 10 13.01 6.01 -8.54
C GLU A 10 11.64 6.65 -8.38
N SER A 11 10.92 6.90 -9.49
CA SER A 11 9.53 7.34 -9.45
C SER A 11 8.57 6.25 -8.95
N ALA A 12 8.99 4.98 -8.92
CA ALA A 12 8.19 3.90 -8.34
C ALA A 12 8.44 3.75 -6.82
N PRO A 13 7.42 3.34 -6.05
CA PRO A 13 7.58 2.90 -4.67
C PRO A 13 8.68 1.84 -4.56
N LYS A 14 9.46 1.87 -3.45
CA LYS A 14 10.63 1.00 -3.26
C LYS A 14 10.38 -0.47 -3.61
N ARG A 15 9.24 -1.03 -3.17
CA ARG A 15 8.82 -2.43 -3.40
C ARG A 15 8.55 -2.77 -4.87
N GLN A 16 8.20 -1.78 -5.67
CA GLN A 16 7.85 -1.94 -7.09
C GLN A 16 9.02 -1.66 -8.03
N ARG A 17 10.15 -1.13 -7.54
CA ARG A 17 11.29 -0.74 -8.39
C ARG A 17 11.89 -1.92 -9.15
N TYR A 18 12.04 -3.06 -8.49
CA TYR A 18 12.50 -4.30 -9.13
C TYR A 18 11.52 -4.75 -10.23
N LEU A 19 10.24 -4.87 -9.90
CA LEU A 19 9.20 -5.26 -10.86
C LEU A 19 9.13 -4.32 -12.06
N ARG A 20 9.33 -3.02 -11.84
CA ARG A 20 9.37 -2.02 -12.91
C ARG A 20 10.60 -2.20 -13.78
N ALA A 21 11.78 -2.42 -13.18
CA ALA A 21 13.00 -2.68 -13.93
C ALA A 21 12.85 -3.93 -14.81
N THR A 22 12.34 -5.03 -14.27
CA THR A 22 12.13 -6.27 -15.03
C THR A 22 11.02 -6.14 -16.08
N HIS A 23 9.96 -5.39 -15.81
CA HIS A 23 8.94 -5.10 -16.83
C HIS A 23 9.50 -4.29 -18.00
N ILE A 24 10.37 -3.30 -17.74
CA ILE A 24 11.01 -2.51 -18.79
C ILE A 24 11.98 -3.37 -19.61
N LEU A 25 12.72 -4.27 -18.95
CA LEU A 25 13.73 -5.13 -19.58
C LEU A 25 13.14 -6.31 -20.35
N PHE A 26 12.16 -7.00 -19.76
CA PHE A 26 11.67 -8.32 -20.20
C PHE A 26 10.16 -8.33 -20.51
N GLY A 27 9.46 -7.22 -20.31
CA GLY A 27 8.03 -7.14 -20.62
C GLY A 27 7.75 -7.25 -22.12
N LEU A 28 6.47 -7.45 -22.46
CA LEU A 28 5.98 -7.58 -23.84
C LEU A 28 6.17 -6.32 -24.71
N SER A 29 6.64 -5.21 -24.13
CA SER A 29 6.96 -3.98 -24.85
C SER A 29 8.40 -4.01 -25.35
N GLU A 30 8.67 -3.38 -26.50
CA GLU A 30 9.88 -3.51 -27.30
C GLU A 30 11.21 -3.25 -26.53
N SER A 31 11.70 -4.28 -25.83
CA SER A 31 13.00 -4.34 -25.16
C SER A 31 14.18 -4.00 -26.12
N GLY A 32 13.95 -4.14 -27.43
CA GLY A 32 14.83 -3.70 -28.50
C GLY A 32 14.99 -2.18 -28.69
N LYS A 33 14.18 -1.32 -28.03
CA LYS A 33 14.20 0.14 -28.25
C LYS A 33 15.23 0.91 -27.44
N PHE A 34 15.72 0.35 -26.34
CA PHE A 34 16.71 1.03 -25.51
C PHE A 34 18.13 0.85 -26.06
N SER A 35 18.97 1.86 -25.88
CA SER A 35 20.40 1.77 -26.16
C SER A 35 21.06 0.69 -25.27
N PRO A 36 22.14 0.03 -25.73
CA PRO A 36 22.84 -0.98 -24.95
C PRO A 36 23.29 -0.50 -23.57
N GLU A 37 23.67 0.77 -23.47
CA GLU A 37 24.10 1.37 -22.20
C GLU A 37 22.94 1.52 -21.21
N THR A 38 21.79 2.01 -21.66
CA THR A 38 20.59 2.10 -20.82
C THR A 38 20.12 0.74 -20.35
N ARG A 39 20.19 -0.29 -21.21
CA ARG A 39 19.87 -1.68 -20.83
C ARG A 39 20.82 -2.19 -19.75
N ARG A 40 22.14 -1.97 -19.89
CA ARG A 40 23.14 -2.37 -18.89
C ARG A 40 22.87 -1.72 -17.54
N GLN A 41 22.55 -0.42 -17.53
CA GLN A 41 22.21 0.31 -16.30
C GLN A 41 20.92 -0.21 -15.65
N LEU A 42 19.89 -0.52 -16.45
CA LEU A 42 18.65 -1.13 -15.96
C LEU A 42 18.89 -2.53 -15.36
N LEU A 43 19.70 -3.36 -16.02
CA LEU A 43 20.08 -4.69 -15.53
C LEU A 43 20.85 -4.57 -14.22
N SER A 44 21.83 -3.67 -14.15
CA SER A 44 22.60 -3.42 -12.92
C SER A 44 21.69 -3.00 -11.76
N ALA A 45 20.75 -2.08 -11.99
CA ALA A 45 19.79 -1.66 -10.98
C ALA A 45 18.84 -2.82 -10.56
N ALA A 46 18.37 -3.63 -11.51
CA ALA A 46 17.54 -4.79 -11.21
C ALA A 46 18.27 -5.80 -10.32
N VAL A 47 19.53 -6.11 -10.64
CA VAL A 47 20.41 -6.98 -9.85
C VAL A 47 20.61 -6.42 -8.45
N GLU A 48 20.88 -5.12 -8.33
CA GLU A 48 21.02 -4.47 -7.02
C GLU A 48 19.74 -4.57 -6.19
N TYR A 49 18.57 -4.37 -6.80
CA TYR A 49 17.29 -4.51 -6.11
C TYR A 49 17.01 -5.96 -5.69
N LEU A 50 17.39 -6.96 -6.48
CA LEU A 50 17.31 -8.37 -6.10
C LEU A 50 18.21 -8.67 -4.91
N LYS A 51 19.49 -8.28 -5.00
CA LYS A 51 20.49 -8.48 -3.95
C LYS A 51 20.15 -7.74 -2.67
N ASN A 52 19.28 -6.72 -2.70
CA ASN A 52 18.77 -6.00 -1.52
C ASN A 52 17.33 -6.37 -1.13
N GLY A 53 16.67 -7.24 -1.90
CA GLY A 53 15.30 -7.67 -1.69
C GLY A 53 15.17 -8.87 -0.74
N LEU A 54 13.94 -9.38 -0.64
CA LEU A 54 13.57 -10.53 0.20
C LEU A 54 12.97 -11.70 -0.61
N SER A 55 12.83 -11.56 -1.93
CA SER A 55 12.19 -12.57 -2.75
C SER A 55 13.22 -13.45 -3.45
N VAL A 56 13.35 -14.70 -2.97
CA VAL A 56 14.09 -15.76 -3.67
C VAL A 56 13.41 -16.07 -5.02
N TYR A 57 12.08 -16.03 -5.06
CA TYR A 57 11.32 -16.22 -6.29
C TYR A 57 11.71 -15.21 -7.38
N ASP A 58 11.93 -13.95 -7.02
CA ASP A 58 12.31 -12.90 -7.96
C ASP A 58 13.71 -13.16 -8.54
N ILE A 59 14.65 -13.68 -7.74
CA ILE A 59 15.97 -14.11 -8.23
C ILE A 59 15.83 -15.24 -9.25
N GLN A 60 15.05 -16.27 -8.92
CA GLN A 60 14.85 -17.42 -9.80
C GLN A 60 14.13 -17.04 -11.10
N LEU A 61 13.18 -16.10 -11.03
CA LEU A 61 12.50 -15.57 -12.21
C LEU A 61 13.46 -14.74 -13.06
N PHE A 62 14.27 -13.89 -12.43
CA PHE A 62 15.28 -13.09 -13.12
C PHE A 62 16.28 -13.95 -13.87
N ARG A 63 16.86 -14.98 -13.22
CA ARG A 63 17.78 -15.91 -13.91
C ARG A 63 17.14 -16.57 -15.12
N ARG A 64 15.88 -17.03 -15.00
CA ARG A 64 15.13 -17.59 -16.13
C ARG A 64 14.96 -16.59 -17.28
N SER A 65 14.55 -15.35 -16.98
CA SER A 65 14.45 -14.30 -18.00
C SER A 65 15.80 -13.95 -18.63
N CYS A 66 16.89 -14.04 -17.86
CA CYS A 66 18.24 -13.83 -18.33
C CYS A 66 18.73 -14.96 -19.26
N GLU A 67 18.39 -16.22 -18.98
CA GLU A 67 18.70 -17.36 -19.84
C GLU A 67 18.02 -17.25 -21.21
N GLU A 68 16.76 -16.79 -21.23
CA GLU A 68 15.98 -16.52 -22.46
C GLU A 68 16.59 -15.39 -23.31
N HIS A 69 17.40 -14.50 -22.70
CA HIS A 69 18.05 -13.35 -23.32
C HIS A 69 19.57 -13.35 -23.10
N SER A 70 20.20 -14.53 -23.25
CA SER A 70 21.64 -14.74 -22.99
C SER A 70 22.58 -13.82 -23.76
N ASP A 71 22.13 -13.25 -24.89
CA ASP A 71 22.87 -12.28 -25.68
C ASP A 71 23.02 -10.91 -24.99
N TRP A 72 22.28 -10.66 -23.91
CA TRP A 72 22.21 -9.35 -23.23
C TRP A 72 22.90 -9.29 -21.88
N LEU A 73 23.38 -10.40 -21.32
CA LEU A 73 23.94 -10.42 -19.97
C LEU A 73 25.48 -10.37 -19.94
N PRO A 74 26.05 -9.27 -19.41
CA PRO A 74 27.43 -9.27 -18.92
C PRO A 74 27.60 -10.25 -17.74
N GLU A 75 28.73 -10.95 -17.69
CA GLU A 75 29.08 -11.88 -16.60
C GLU A 75 29.06 -11.22 -15.21
N ASP A 76 29.37 -9.93 -15.12
CA ASP A 76 29.37 -9.14 -13.88
C ASP A 76 27.96 -8.82 -13.34
N LEU A 77 26.91 -9.09 -14.12
CA LEU A 77 25.52 -8.88 -13.73
C LEU A 77 24.78 -10.20 -13.43
N MET A 78 25.50 -11.32 -13.35
CA MET A 78 24.97 -12.60 -12.91
C MET A 78 24.64 -12.59 -11.41
N VAL A 79 23.56 -13.28 -11.04
CA VAL A 79 23.17 -13.52 -9.64
C VAL A 79 23.41 -14.99 -9.34
N TYR A 80 24.39 -15.27 -8.50
CA TYR A 80 24.85 -16.59 -8.09
C TYR A 80 23.98 -17.20 -6.98
N GLU A 81 24.26 -18.45 -6.62
CA GLU A 81 23.52 -19.19 -5.60
C GLU A 81 23.75 -18.63 -4.19
N GLU A 82 24.96 -18.13 -3.91
CA GLU A 82 25.30 -17.54 -2.60
C GLU A 82 24.45 -16.30 -2.31
N GLU A 83 24.11 -15.52 -3.33
CA GLU A 83 23.30 -14.32 -3.21
C GLU A 83 21.81 -14.65 -3.01
N GLU A 84 21.34 -15.74 -3.61
CA GLU A 84 20.01 -16.29 -3.32
C GLU A 84 19.91 -16.78 -1.89
N ALA A 85 20.92 -17.52 -1.40
CA ALA A 85 20.97 -17.97 -0.01
C ALA A 85 20.98 -16.79 0.97
N ALA A 86 21.73 -15.73 0.67
CA ALA A 86 21.75 -14.51 1.47
C ALA A 86 20.39 -13.79 1.49
N VAL A 87 19.69 -13.73 0.35
CA VAL A 87 18.33 -13.19 0.27
C VAL A 87 17.35 -14.02 1.10
N GLY A 88 17.43 -15.35 1.00
CA GLY A 88 16.61 -16.27 1.78
C GLY A 88 16.80 -16.09 3.29
N ALA A 89 18.05 -16.02 3.76
CA ALA A 89 18.36 -15.81 5.17
C ALA A 89 17.81 -14.46 5.69
N ARG A 90 17.94 -13.37 4.90
CA ARG A 90 17.35 -12.07 5.28
C ARG A 90 15.83 -12.10 5.30
N ALA A 91 15.20 -12.79 4.35
CA ALA A 91 13.76 -12.96 4.30
C ALA A 91 13.23 -13.66 5.57
N GLU A 92 13.91 -14.71 6.00
CA GLU A 92 13.59 -15.42 7.24
C GLU A 92 13.74 -14.51 8.47
N VAL A 93 14.86 -13.80 8.60
CA VAL A 93 15.09 -12.86 9.71
C VAL A 93 14.04 -11.74 9.74
N ALA A 94 13.68 -11.18 8.57
CA ALA A 94 12.67 -10.15 8.46
C ALA A 94 11.29 -10.66 8.91
N LEU A 95 10.93 -11.88 8.51
CA LEU A 95 9.67 -12.50 8.88
C LEU A 95 9.62 -12.85 10.38
N GLN A 96 10.67 -13.48 10.92
CA GLN A 96 10.77 -13.78 12.34
C GLN A 96 10.69 -12.50 13.19
N SER A 97 11.39 -11.44 12.77
CA SER A 97 11.31 -10.13 13.43
C SER A 97 9.88 -9.60 13.45
N ALA A 98 9.19 -9.60 12.31
CA ALA A 98 7.82 -9.09 12.21
C ALA A 98 6.82 -9.92 13.05
N LEU A 99 6.93 -11.25 13.03
CA LEU A 99 6.07 -12.13 13.83
C LEU A 99 6.32 -11.98 15.34
N SER A 100 7.58 -11.82 15.76
CA SER A 100 7.92 -11.64 17.18
C SER A 100 7.31 -10.37 17.79
N CYS A 101 7.09 -9.32 16.99
CA CYS A 101 6.39 -8.11 17.44
C CYS A 101 4.93 -8.42 17.82
N LEU A 102 4.25 -9.27 17.03
CA LEU A 102 2.88 -9.70 17.34
C LEU A 102 2.83 -10.57 18.60
N GLU A 103 3.81 -11.45 18.83
CA GLU A 103 3.85 -12.31 20.02
C GLU A 103 4.05 -11.51 21.31
N ARG A 104 4.88 -10.46 21.28
CA ARG A 104 5.09 -9.58 22.44
C ARG A 104 3.80 -8.86 22.88
N LEU A 105 2.98 -8.42 21.93
CA LEU A 105 1.65 -7.85 22.22
C LEU A 105 0.75 -8.83 22.98
N HIS A 106 0.72 -10.10 22.57
CA HIS A 106 -0.09 -11.13 23.24
C HIS A 106 0.36 -11.42 24.68
N VAL A 107 1.66 -11.27 24.97
CA VAL A 107 2.22 -11.45 26.32
C VAL A 107 1.92 -10.24 27.20
N GLU A 108 2.07 -9.02 26.67
CA GLU A 108 1.78 -7.77 27.40
C GLU A 108 0.29 -7.68 27.81
N ASP A 109 -0.64 -8.12 26.95
CA ASP A 109 -2.08 -8.16 27.24
C ASP A 109 -2.45 -9.13 28.38
N ARG A 110 -1.66 -10.20 28.57
CA ARG A 110 -1.90 -11.18 29.66
C ARG A 110 -1.43 -10.67 31.01
N VAL A 111 -0.33 -9.91 31.04
CA VAL A 111 0.23 -9.35 32.29
C VAL A 111 -0.60 -8.17 32.81
N GLY A 112 -1.22 -7.39 31.91
CA GLY A 112 -2.03 -6.21 32.23
C GLY A 112 -3.37 -6.47 32.96
N LYS A 113 -3.84 -7.72 33.06
CA LYS A 113 -5.11 -8.07 33.72
C LYS A 113 -5.06 -8.12 35.26
N SER A 114 -3.89 -7.97 35.89
CA SER A 114 -3.74 -8.21 37.34
C SER A 114 -3.81 -7.00 38.28
N ASN A 115 -3.86 -5.75 37.81
CA ASN A 115 -3.91 -4.58 38.71
C ASN A 115 -5.15 -3.68 38.50
N SER A 116 -6.07 -3.74 39.46
CA SER A 116 -7.32 -2.97 39.46
C SER A 116 -7.21 -1.60 40.15
N ASN A 117 -8.17 -0.74 39.80
CA ASN A 117 -8.64 0.46 40.53
C ASN A 117 -7.79 1.73 40.63
N ARG A 118 -7.70 2.45 39.50
CA ARG A 118 -7.90 3.90 39.34
C ARG A 118 -7.82 4.19 37.82
N LEU A 119 -8.52 5.21 37.30
CA LEU A 119 -8.37 5.77 35.93
C LEU A 119 -9.08 5.05 34.75
N LEU A 120 -10.38 5.30 34.54
CA LEU A 120 -11.09 4.84 33.33
C LEU A 120 -10.61 5.55 32.04
N ALA A 121 -10.26 6.83 32.11
CA ALA A 121 -9.74 7.58 30.96
C ALA A 121 -8.32 7.16 30.56
N THR A 122 -7.42 6.94 31.53
CA THR A 122 -6.03 6.49 31.28
C THR A 122 -5.98 5.02 30.84
N LYS A 123 -6.92 4.18 31.29
CA LYS A 123 -7.08 2.81 30.77
C LYS A 123 -7.52 2.80 29.31
N ARG A 124 -8.40 3.72 28.89
CA ARG A 124 -8.89 3.79 27.50
C ARG A 124 -7.82 4.32 26.52
N GLY A 125 -7.10 5.40 26.86
CA GLY A 125 -5.99 5.87 26.02
C GLY A 125 -4.85 4.84 25.87
N ARG A 126 -4.63 4.01 26.90
CA ARG A 126 -3.69 2.88 26.82
C ARG A 126 -4.19 1.79 25.84
N LEU A 127 -5.50 1.51 25.82
CA LEU A 127 -6.10 0.54 24.89
C LEU A 127 -6.00 1.00 23.44
N GLU A 128 -6.32 2.27 23.16
CA GLU A 128 -6.21 2.84 21.80
C GLU A 128 -4.75 2.81 21.31
N SER A 129 -3.77 3.05 22.19
CA SER A 129 -2.35 2.94 21.86
C SER A 129 -1.89 1.50 21.58
N THR A 130 -2.40 0.52 22.34
CA THR A 130 -2.10 -0.91 22.09
C THR A 130 -2.77 -1.42 20.81
N GLU A 131 -4.00 -0.99 20.52
CA GLU A 131 -4.71 -1.32 19.27
C GLU A 131 -3.96 -0.74 18.06
N LEU A 132 -3.56 0.53 18.12
CA LEU A 132 -2.76 1.18 17.07
C LEU A 132 -1.42 0.46 16.84
N ARG A 133 -0.74 0.03 17.93
CA ARG A 133 0.48 -0.78 17.82
C ARG A 133 0.19 -2.11 17.13
N GLY A 134 -0.89 -2.79 17.51
CA GLY A 134 -1.32 -4.04 16.88
C GLY A 134 -1.60 -3.90 15.38
N VAL A 135 -2.28 -2.81 14.97
CA VAL A 135 -2.50 -2.49 13.55
C VAL A 135 -1.17 -2.30 12.81
N ARG A 136 -0.22 -1.55 13.38
CA ARG A 136 1.10 -1.32 12.77
C ARG A 136 1.93 -2.60 12.64
N ASP A 137 1.96 -3.41 13.69
CA ASP A 137 2.72 -4.66 13.70
C ASP A 137 2.11 -5.68 12.72
N GLN A 138 0.78 -5.75 12.64
CA GLN A 138 0.09 -6.61 11.67
C GLN A 138 0.28 -6.13 10.23
N MET A 139 0.32 -4.81 9.99
CA MET A 139 0.68 -4.25 8.68
C MET A 139 2.08 -4.68 8.27
N ARG A 140 3.06 -4.56 9.17
CA ARG A 140 4.44 -4.97 8.92
C ARG A 140 4.54 -6.45 8.52
N VAL A 141 3.74 -7.32 9.12
CA VAL A 141 3.70 -8.75 8.74
C VAL A 141 3.13 -8.94 7.33
N ALA A 142 2.02 -8.28 6.98
CA ALA A 142 1.46 -8.34 5.63
C ALA A 142 2.46 -7.83 4.58
N GLU A 143 3.15 -6.74 4.90
CA GLU A 143 4.21 -6.16 4.11
C GLU A 143 5.38 -7.12 3.87
N VAL A 144 5.89 -7.80 4.91
CA VAL A 144 6.96 -8.78 4.73
C VAL A 144 6.49 -9.97 3.88
N TYR A 145 5.26 -10.46 4.09
CA TYR A 145 4.70 -11.52 3.25
C TYR A 145 4.62 -11.12 1.77
N ALA A 146 4.29 -9.86 1.49
CA ALA A 146 4.30 -9.34 0.12
C ALA A 146 5.73 -9.30 -0.46
N ASP A 147 6.72 -8.85 0.32
CA ASP A 147 8.11 -8.73 -0.12
C ASP A 147 8.77 -10.09 -0.40
N ILE A 148 8.32 -11.16 0.25
CA ILE A 148 8.76 -12.55 -0.01
C ILE A 148 7.87 -13.30 -1.02
N ARG A 149 6.89 -12.63 -1.65
CA ARG A 149 5.92 -13.20 -2.60
C ARG A 149 4.99 -14.27 -2.03
N ASN A 150 4.80 -14.33 -0.71
CA ASN A 150 3.84 -15.24 -0.09
C ASN A 150 2.45 -14.60 0.00
N TYR A 151 1.75 -14.55 -1.13
CA TYR A 151 0.46 -13.87 -1.24
C TYR A 151 -0.68 -14.55 -0.47
N GLU A 152 -0.60 -15.86 -0.25
CA GLU A 152 -1.57 -16.58 0.58
C GLU A 152 -1.47 -16.13 2.05
N ALA A 153 -0.25 -16.10 2.59
CA ALA A 153 -0.02 -15.62 3.95
C ALA A 153 -0.28 -14.12 4.08
N MET A 154 0.06 -13.34 3.06
CA MET A 154 -0.28 -11.92 2.96
C MET A 154 -1.80 -11.71 3.07
N SER A 155 -2.60 -12.46 2.30
CA SER A 155 -4.06 -12.39 2.34
C SER A 155 -4.62 -12.62 3.75
N LYS A 156 -4.12 -13.67 4.43
CA LYS A 156 -4.48 -13.96 5.83
C LYS A 156 -4.09 -12.83 6.77
N ALA A 157 -2.90 -12.25 6.59
CA ALA A 157 -2.41 -11.15 7.40
C ALA A 157 -3.21 -9.85 7.18
N VAL A 158 -3.60 -9.57 5.94
CA VAL A 158 -4.47 -8.45 5.56
C VAL A 158 -5.86 -8.59 6.16
N ASN A 159 -6.47 -9.78 6.12
CA ASN A 159 -7.79 -9.99 6.71
C ASN A 159 -7.78 -9.76 8.23
N ARG A 160 -6.71 -10.19 8.91
CA ARG A 160 -6.50 -9.89 10.35
C ARG A 160 -6.33 -8.39 10.59
N LEU A 161 -5.53 -7.72 9.76
CA LEU A 161 -5.31 -6.28 9.83
C LEU A 161 -6.63 -5.49 9.70
N LEU A 162 -7.45 -5.83 8.70
CA LEU A 162 -8.75 -5.18 8.48
C LEU A 162 -9.69 -5.41 9.66
N THR A 163 -9.67 -6.61 10.25
CA THR A 163 -10.44 -6.92 11.46
C THR A 163 -9.98 -6.07 12.65
N LEU A 164 -8.67 -5.93 12.86
CA LEU A 164 -8.11 -5.09 13.93
C LEU A 164 -8.44 -3.62 13.75
N ALA A 165 -8.28 -3.09 12.53
CA ALA A 165 -8.58 -1.70 12.22
C ALA A 165 -10.08 -1.39 12.41
N HIS A 166 -10.96 -2.31 11.99
CA HIS A 166 -12.40 -2.17 12.23
C HIS A 166 -12.75 -2.22 13.72
N SER A 167 -12.15 -3.14 14.49
CA SER A 167 -12.33 -3.22 15.95
C SER A 167 -11.90 -1.92 16.63
N MET A 168 -10.75 -1.36 16.24
CA MET A 168 -10.26 -0.08 16.75
C MET A 168 -11.27 1.04 16.46
N GLN A 169 -11.81 1.10 15.24
CA GLN A 169 -12.83 2.09 14.85
C GLN A 169 -14.07 2.00 15.74
N GLN A 170 -14.56 0.80 16.04
CA GLN A 170 -15.73 0.59 16.91
C GLN A 170 -15.47 0.99 18.37
N ASN A 171 -14.23 0.84 18.85
CA ASN A 171 -13.85 1.11 20.23
C ASN A 171 -13.41 2.57 20.48
N THR A 172 -13.14 3.33 19.42
CA THR A 172 -12.60 4.69 19.51
C THR A 172 -13.60 5.66 20.13
N ALA A 173 -13.14 6.50 21.06
CA ALA A 173 -13.96 7.58 21.60
C ALA A 173 -14.39 8.59 20.51
N ILE A 174 -15.58 9.20 20.65
CA ILE A 174 -16.09 10.21 19.70
C ILE A 174 -15.07 11.35 19.47
N SER A 175 -14.31 11.74 20.51
CA SER A 175 -13.27 12.77 20.43
C SER A 175 -12.07 12.39 19.55
N ASN A 176 -11.82 11.09 19.34
CA ASN A 176 -10.68 10.56 18.58
C ASN A 176 -11.14 9.95 17.24
N ARG A 177 -12.41 10.17 16.86
CA ARG A 177 -13.03 9.58 15.67
C ARG A 177 -12.30 9.97 14.38
N ALA A 178 -11.84 11.21 14.28
CA ALA A 178 -11.08 11.68 13.11
C ALA A 178 -9.80 10.84 12.93
N ASP A 179 -8.95 10.75 13.94
CA ASP A 179 -7.69 9.98 13.88
C ASP A 179 -7.92 8.51 13.52
N SER A 180 -8.96 7.90 14.08
CA SER A 180 -9.31 6.50 13.81
C SER A 180 -9.77 6.28 12.36
N VAL A 181 -10.54 7.21 11.80
CA VAL A 181 -10.93 7.18 10.38
C VAL A 181 -9.71 7.33 9.47
N PHE A 182 -8.78 8.24 9.79
CA PHE A 182 -7.53 8.39 9.03
C PHE A 182 -6.63 7.16 9.11
N VAL A 183 -6.55 6.50 10.28
CA VAL A 183 -5.85 5.21 10.40
C VAL A 183 -6.49 4.15 9.50
N GLN A 184 -7.83 4.08 9.43
CA GLN A 184 -8.51 3.14 8.54
C GLN A 184 -8.25 3.45 7.06
N LEU A 185 -8.22 4.73 6.67
CA LEU A 185 -7.87 5.15 5.31
C LEU A 185 -6.44 4.77 4.95
N GLU A 186 -5.47 4.97 5.87
CA GLU A 186 -4.10 4.54 5.66
C GLU A 186 -3.99 3.01 5.55
N VAL A 187 -4.69 2.27 6.41
CA VAL A 187 -4.73 0.81 6.33
C VAL A 187 -5.28 0.36 4.97
N ASN A 188 -6.39 0.95 4.52
CA ASN A 188 -6.97 0.63 3.22
C ASN A 188 -6.01 0.98 2.07
N ARG A 189 -5.37 2.15 2.12
CA ARG A 189 -4.38 2.57 1.12
C ARG A 189 -3.26 1.54 1.01
N ARG A 190 -2.66 1.17 2.14
CA ARG A 190 -1.55 0.19 2.18
C ARG A 190 -1.97 -1.18 1.69
N VAL A 191 -3.14 -1.67 2.10
CA VAL A 191 -3.67 -2.94 1.60
C VAL A 191 -3.85 -2.90 0.07
N VAL A 192 -4.36 -1.79 -0.46
CA VAL A 192 -4.45 -1.58 -1.92
C VAL A 192 -3.08 -1.56 -2.58
N GLU A 193 -2.08 -0.87 -2.01
CA GLU A 193 -0.70 -0.89 -2.53
C GLU A 193 -0.11 -2.31 -2.60
N LEU A 194 -0.37 -3.15 -1.59
CA LEU A 194 0.08 -4.54 -1.56
C LEU A 194 -0.55 -5.38 -2.68
N TRP A 195 -1.87 -5.26 -2.88
CA TRP A 195 -2.58 -6.01 -3.92
C TRP A 195 -2.28 -5.52 -5.33
N LEU A 196 -2.07 -4.21 -5.53
CA LEU A 196 -1.52 -3.66 -6.77
C LEU A 196 -0.15 -4.26 -7.07
N GLY A 197 0.72 -4.36 -6.06
CA GLY A 197 2.04 -4.99 -6.18
C GLY A 197 1.98 -6.50 -6.50
N ALA A 198 0.90 -7.17 -6.12
CA ALA A 198 0.64 -8.57 -6.47
C ALA A 198 -0.04 -8.75 -7.84
N GLY A 199 -0.48 -7.67 -8.49
CA GLY A 199 -1.26 -7.73 -9.73
C GLY A 199 -2.65 -8.34 -9.55
N ASN A 200 -3.19 -8.39 -8.32
CA ASN A 200 -4.49 -8.99 -8.04
C ASN A 200 -5.58 -7.91 -8.03
N LEU A 201 -6.11 -7.60 -9.21
CA LEU A 201 -7.12 -6.56 -9.38
C LEU A 201 -8.49 -6.96 -8.82
N ASP A 202 -8.80 -8.27 -8.78
CA ASP A 202 -10.03 -8.77 -8.15
C ASP A 202 -10.08 -8.45 -6.65
N ALA A 203 -8.96 -8.62 -5.94
CA ALA A 203 -8.86 -8.24 -4.54
C ALA A 203 -9.08 -6.73 -4.34
N LEU A 204 -8.60 -5.89 -5.27
CA LEU A 204 -8.77 -4.44 -5.21
C LEU A 204 -10.21 -3.99 -5.39
N ARG A 205 -10.97 -4.64 -6.26
CA ARG A 205 -12.39 -4.30 -6.50
C ARG A 205 -13.23 -4.36 -5.23
N SER A 206 -12.91 -5.31 -4.35
CA SER A 206 -13.58 -5.44 -3.05
C SER A 206 -13.22 -4.32 -2.06
N LEU A 207 -12.08 -3.65 -2.28
CA LEU A 207 -11.52 -2.63 -1.38
C LEU A 207 -11.83 -1.21 -1.85
N VAL A 208 -11.91 -0.99 -3.17
CA VAL A 208 -12.11 0.34 -3.76
C VAL A 208 -13.54 0.44 -4.30
N GLY A 209 -14.43 0.92 -3.45
CA GLY A 209 -15.86 0.99 -3.73
C GLY A 209 -16.65 1.80 -2.70
N THR A 210 -17.87 1.38 -2.42
CA THR A 210 -18.80 2.06 -1.49
C THR A 210 -18.25 2.17 -0.07
N SER A 211 -17.52 1.16 0.42
CA SER A 211 -16.90 1.16 1.74
C SER A 211 -15.86 2.28 1.89
N THR A 212 -14.95 2.40 0.93
CA THR A 212 -13.94 3.46 0.91
C THR A 212 -14.56 4.84 0.67
N ALA A 213 -15.57 4.95 -0.20
CA ALA A 213 -16.31 6.21 -0.37
C ALA A 213 -16.98 6.65 0.95
N THR A 214 -17.58 5.72 1.69
CA THR A 214 -18.19 5.99 2.99
C THR A 214 -17.16 6.46 4.02
N LEU A 215 -15.97 5.83 4.07
CA LEU A 215 -14.88 6.27 4.95
C LEU A 215 -14.38 7.68 4.61
N MET A 216 -14.27 8.01 3.32
CA MET A 216 -13.88 9.35 2.87
C MET A 216 -14.94 10.40 3.25
N THR A 217 -16.23 10.09 3.13
CA THR A 217 -17.31 10.96 3.61
C THR A 217 -17.23 11.15 5.12
N GLN A 218 -17.01 10.07 5.89
CA GLN A 218 -16.84 10.16 7.34
C GLN A 218 -15.63 11.01 7.73
N ALA A 219 -14.52 10.92 6.99
CA ALA A 219 -13.35 11.75 7.22
C ALA A 219 -13.66 13.24 6.97
N ALA A 220 -14.31 13.56 5.86
CA ALA A 220 -14.72 14.93 5.53
C ALA A 220 -15.68 15.51 6.58
N GLU A 221 -16.67 14.73 7.04
CA GLU A 221 -17.58 15.12 8.12
C GLU A 221 -16.82 15.41 9.43
N CYS A 222 -15.83 14.59 9.78
CA CYS A 222 -15.00 14.80 10.95
C CYS A 222 -14.19 16.11 10.83
N LEU A 223 -13.61 16.39 9.67
CA LEU A 223 -12.86 17.63 9.44
C LEU A 223 -13.76 18.87 9.50
N MET A 224 -14.95 18.80 8.93
CA MET A 224 -15.94 19.89 9.03
C MET A 224 -16.30 20.15 10.50
N GLN A 225 -16.55 19.10 11.30
CA GLN A 225 -16.84 19.26 12.72
C GLN A 225 -15.67 19.92 13.49
N ILE A 226 -14.42 19.59 13.15
CA ILE A 226 -13.23 20.22 13.75
C ILE A 226 -13.08 21.69 13.35
N GLN A 227 -13.42 22.04 12.10
CA GLN A 227 -13.35 23.43 11.61
C GLN A 227 -14.46 24.33 12.19
N PHE A 228 -15.67 23.80 12.35
CA PHE A 228 -16.84 24.59 12.73
C PHE A 228 -17.20 24.53 14.23
N CYS A 229 -16.64 23.60 15.01
CA CYS A 229 -16.74 23.59 16.47
C CYS A 229 -15.46 24.14 17.10
N SER A 230 -15.57 25.18 17.94
CA SER A 230 -14.42 25.83 18.59
C SER A 230 -13.47 24.83 19.26
N PRO A 231 -12.14 25.09 19.27
CA PRO A 231 -11.18 24.14 19.81
C PRO A 231 -11.42 23.95 21.31
N SER A 232 -11.91 22.77 21.69
CA SER A 232 -11.95 22.38 23.09
C SER A 232 -10.51 22.29 23.60
N ARG A 233 -10.14 23.15 24.55
CA ARG A 233 -8.79 23.38 25.13
C ARG A 233 -8.17 22.17 25.88
N LEU A 234 -8.53 20.93 25.56
CA LEU A 234 -8.22 19.76 26.40
C LEU A 234 -7.44 18.63 25.72
N VAL A 235 -6.85 18.81 24.53
CA VAL A 235 -5.99 17.77 23.94
C VAL A 235 -4.73 18.38 23.30
N PRO A 236 -3.50 18.09 23.83
CA PRO A 236 -2.25 18.69 23.36
C PRO A 236 -1.61 17.99 22.14
N GLN A 237 -2.39 17.39 21.22
CA GLN A 237 -1.86 16.72 20.01
C GLN A 237 -2.73 16.89 18.76
N GLN A 238 -3.42 18.03 18.59
CA GLN A 238 -4.15 18.26 17.33
C GLN A 238 -3.14 18.43 16.18
N ARG A 239 -3.07 17.44 15.29
CA ARG A 239 -2.51 17.60 13.93
C ARG A 239 -3.15 18.83 13.28
N ASN A 240 -2.39 19.57 12.49
CA ASN A 240 -2.93 20.71 11.78
C ASN A 240 -4.08 20.24 10.87
N VAL A 241 -5.21 20.94 10.90
CA VAL A 241 -6.39 20.60 10.08
C VAL A 241 -6.04 20.66 8.60
N GLU A 242 -5.17 21.58 8.19
CA GLU A 242 -4.68 21.69 6.81
C GLU A 242 -3.89 20.45 6.37
N ASP A 243 -3.11 19.85 7.28
CA ASP A 243 -2.37 18.61 7.02
C ASP A 243 -3.36 17.46 6.78
N LEU A 244 -4.43 17.39 7.59
CA LEU A 244 -5.46 16.35 7.44
C LEU A 244 -6.31 16.53 6.17
N ILE A 245 -6.57 17.77 5.74
CA ILE A 245 -7.23 18.04 4.45
C ILE A 245 -6.33 17.55 3.31
N SER A 246 -5.05 17.92 3.34
CA SER A 246 -4.08 17.50 2.32
C SER A 246 -3.97 15.97 2.25
N GLU A 247 -3.92 15.31 3.40
CA GLU A 247 -3.91 13.84 3.51
C GLU A 247 -5.20 13.22 2.94
N LEU A 248 -6.37 13.83 3.18
CA LEU A 248 -7.65 13.39 2.61
C LEU A 248 -7.69 13.56 1.08
N GLU A 249 -7.16 14.66 0.54
CA GLU A 249 -7.06 14.90 -0.90
C GLU A 249 -6.15 13.86 -1.57
N GLU A 250 -5.02 13.52 -0.95
CA GLU A 250 -4.13 12.45 -1.41
C GLU A 250 -4.83 11.09 -1.46
N TYR A 251 -5.59 10.73 -0.41
CA TYR A 251 -6.37 9.50 -0.41
C TYR A 251 -7.44 9.52 -1.51
N ALA A 252 -8.11 10.64 -1.73
CA ALA A 252 -9.15 10.77 -2.75
C ALA A 252 -8.59 10.55 -4.15
N LEU A 253 -7.44 11.18 -4.45
CA LEU A 253 -6.75 10.99 -5.71
C LEU A 253 -6.30 9.54 -5.89
N PHE A 254 -5.66 8.96 -4.87
CA PHE A 254 -5.16 7.59 -4.90
C PHE A 254 -6.28 6.58 -5.18
N PHE A 255 -7.33 6.57 -4.37
CA PHE A 255 -8.43 5.62 -4.55
C PHE A 255 -9.21 5.84 -5.85
N SER A 256 -9.32 7.08 -6.33
CA SER A 256 -9.95 7.38 -7.63
C SER A 256 -9.16 6.79 -8.79
N ILE A 257 -7.83 6.90 -8.77
CA ILE A 257 -6.95 6.29 -9.79
C ILE A 257 -7.10 4.77 -9.76
N VAL A 258 -7.03 4.15 -8.58
CA VAL A 258 -7.14 2.68 -8.45
C VAL A 258 -8.51 2.18 -8.90
N ARG A 259 -9.59 2.91 -8.58
CA ARG A 259 -10.93 2.60 -9.09
C ARG A 259 -10.97 2.66 -10.61
N GLY A 260 -10.39 3.69 -11.21
CA GLY A 260 -10.27 3.83 -12.66
C GLY A 260 -9.53 2.65 -13.30
N LEU A 261 -8.43 2.19 -12.69
CA LEU A 261 -7.68 1.01 -13.13
C LEU A 261 -8.54 -0.26 -13.09
N CYS A 262 -9.28 -0.50 -12.01
CA CYS A 262 -10.17 -1.65 -11.89
C CYS A 262 -11.27 -1.63 -12.97
N MET A 263 -11.84 -0.45 -13.27
CA MET A 263 -12.86 -0.30 -14.30
C MET A 263 -12.32 -0.47 -15.73
N PHE A 264 -11.06 -0.09 -15.97
CA PHE A 264 -10.41 -0.23 -17.28
C PHE A 264 -10.20 -1.70 -17.66
N GLU A 265 -9.75 -2.53 -16.71
CA GLU A 265 -9.54 -3.96 -16.92
C GLU A 265 -10.83 -4.68 -17.36
N ASP A 266 -11.97 -4.32 -16.77
CA ASP A 266 -13.28 -4.91 -17.08
C ASP A 266 -13.88 -4.48 -18.42
N LYS A 267 -13.19 -3.62 -19.20
CA LYS A 267 -13.74 -2.96 -20.40
C LYS A 267 -15.03 -2.16 -20.13
N ASN A 268 -15.31 -1.83 -18.86
CA ASN A 268 -16.46 -1.04 -18.40
C ASN A 268 -16.21 0.48 -18.50
N PHE A 269 -15.33 0.89 -19.41
CA PHE A 269 -14.80 2.25 -19.49
C PHE A 269 -15.86 3.30 -19.89
N LEU A 270 -16.94 2.86 -20.55
CA LEU A 270 -18.06 3.72 -20.95
C LEU A 270 -18.74 4.39 -19.74
N VAL A 271 -18.81 3.73 -18.58
CA VAL A 271 -19.46 4.31 -17.39
C VAL A 271 -18.62 5.44 -16.77
N LEU A 272 -17.29 5.34 -16.79
CA LEU A 272 -16.39 6.38 -16.28
C LEU A 272 -16.37 7.61 -17.20
N LEU A 273 -16.36 7.39 -18.52
CA LEU A 273 -16.48 8.46 -19.52
C LEU A 273 -17.83 9.20 -19.41
N VAL A 274 -18.94 8.47 -19.22
CA VAL A 274 -20.26 9.07 -19.03
C VAL A 274 -20.35 9.82 -17.69
N SER A 275 -19.71 9.33 -16.63
CA SER A 275 -19.69 10.03 -15.33
C SER A 275 -18.82 11.30 -15.36
N LEU A 276 -17.68 11.27 -16.06
CA LEU A 276 -16.82 12.44 -16.26
C LEU A 276 -17.43 13.45 -17.24
N GLN A 277 -18.10 12.99 -18.31
CA GLN A 277 -18.87 13.87 -19.20
C GLN A 277 -20.10 14.45 -18.50
N GLY A 278 -20.77 13.69 -17.63
CA GLY A 278 -21.88 14.19 -16.81
C GLY A 278 -21.46 15.34 -15.89
N ALA A 279 -20.31 15.20 -15.22
CA ALA A 279 -19.74 16.26 -14.37
C ALA A 279 -19.35 17.52 -15.17
N VAL A 280 -18.82 17.35 -16.40
CA VAL A 280 -18.48 18.48 -17.28
C VAL A 280 -19.72 19.12 -17.94
N CYS A 281 -20.79 18.35 -18.14
CA CYS A 281 -22.06 18.83 -18.68
C CYS A 281 -22.91 19.58 -17.63
N GLU A 282 -22.87 19.17 -16.36
CA GLU A 282 -23.52 19.91 -15.27
C GLU A 282 -22.84 21.25 -14.99
N GLU A 283 -21.51 21.34 -15.09
CA GLU A 283 -20.80 22.62 -14.98
C GLU A 283 -21.01 23.56 -16.18
N ARG A 284 -21.46 23.05 -17.33
CA ARG A 284 -21.69 23.84 -18.56
C ARG A 284 -23.15 23.99 -18.97
N GLY A 285 -24.10 23.48 -18.20
CA GLY A 285 -25.53 23.56 -18.53
C GLY A 285 -25.90 22.95 -19.89
N GLY A 286 -25.11 21.98 -20.37
CA GLY A 286 -25.27 21.40 -21.70
C GLY A 286 -25.80 19.97 -21.62
N SER A 287 -26.96 19.73 -22.24
CA SER A 287 -27.54 18.38 -22.34
C SER A 287 -26.61 17.41 -23.08
N PRO A 288 -26.53 16.13 -22.67
CA PRO A 288 -25.66 15.15 -23.31
C PRO A 288 -26.14 14.87 -24.76
N PRO A 289 -25.23 14.63 -25.71
CA PRO A 289 -25.62 14.31 -27.07
C PRO A 289 -26.11 12.86 -27.13
N LEU A 290 -27.33 12.66 -27.63
CA LEU A 290 -27.87 11.35 -27.99
C LEU A 290 -27.09 10.82 -29.20
N TRP A 291 -26.39 9.71 -29.04
CA TRP A 291 -25.86 8.93 -30.16
C TRP A 291 -26.45 7.52 -30.10
N SER A 292 -27.29 7.24 -31.10
CA SER A 292 -27.67 5.92 -31.60
C SER A 292 -26.53 5.28 -32.39
#